data_AF-A0A8J9YZ84-F1
#
_entry.id   AF-A0A8J9YZ84-F1
#
_cell.length_a   1.000
_cell.length_b   1.000
_cell.length_c   1.000
_cell.angle_alpha   90.00
_cell.angle_beta   90.00
_cell.angle_gamma   90.00
#
_symmetry.space_group_name_H-M   'P 1'
#
loop_
_entity.id
_entity.type
_entity.pdbx_description
1 polymer ?
#
loop_
_entity_poly.entity_id
_entity_poly.type
_entity_poly.pdbx_seq_one_letter_code
_entity_poly.pdbx_strand_id
1 'polypeptide(L)'
;MKFIVCLTFFTTVGFTSGQSTQEVRAHSGYTQDGQCSYTFVLPPSSVQQCGSGQGEVELQQIREQARAFIMVTRAYVRISLTLLSFLDNIQWLALQMRDLQSNYQELRQQNDVLEQRLSALEKNTKNTTQPDLGDENNIPSSCAEVAQRSGFNNESFYVIDPDGPDRGVLPMVVQCDVVEGTAITLIGHNSEARTRVKVTGYEDPAAGTYSKNVTCWDSIEQVRAVVNQSSLCKQHIKSYSDKPVSWWVTWDGRQADYWGGASPGSGKCACGQSGTCTGRCISPTGTCSGRCNCDANDGRTWSEDSGFLSHKDDLPVTQLRFGDTNDWDEEGYHTLGKLICYP
;
A
#
# COMPACT_ATOMS: atom_id res chain seq x y z
N MET A 1 15.77 -11.26 30.07
CA MET A 1 16.84 -11.15 31.09
C MET A 1 17.46 -9.77 30.99
N LYS A 2 17.26 -8.88 31.97
CA LYS A 2 17.91 -7.57 32.00
C LYS A 2 19.33 -7.76 32.53
N PHE A 3 20.32 -7.84 31.65
CA PHE A 3 21.71 -7.69 32.04
C PHE A 3 21.96 -6.21 32.30
N ILE A 4 21.83 -5.78 33.55
CA ILE A 4 22.46 -4.54 33.99
C ILE A 4 23.95 -4.86 34.03
N VAL A 5 24.75 -4.14 33.24
CA VAL A 5 26.22 -4.20 33.32
C VAL A 5 26.63 -3.05 34.23
N CYS A 6 27.05 -3.34 35.47
CA CYS A 6 27.65 -2.36 36.38
C CYS A 6 29.07 -2.16 35.83
N LEU A 7 29.25 -1.10 35.03
CA LEU A 7 30.52 -0.72 34.46
C LEU A 7 31.49 -0.40 35.60
N THR A 8 32.55 -1.20 35.74
CA THR A 8 33.64 -0.93 36.68
C THR A 8 34.42 0.29 36.21
N PHE A 9 34.25 1.42 36.89
CA PHE A 9 35.07 2.60 36.72
C PHE A 9 36.09 2.71 37.86
N PHE A 10 37.35 2.92 37.50
CA PHE A 10 38.36 3.45 38.42
C PHE A 10 38.55 4.93 38.09
N THR A 11 38.00 5.81 38.92
CA THR A 11 38.29 7.25 38.81
C THR A 11 38.98 7.70 40.08
N THR A 12 40.24 8.11 39.96
CA THR A 12 40.97 8.82 41.01
C THR A 12 40.54 10.28 40.96
N VAL A 13 39.98 10.79 42.06
CA VAL A 13 39.68 12.22 42.20
C VAL A 13 40.67 12.77 43.22
N GLY A 14 41.54 13.67 42.76
CA GLY A 14 42.50 14.36 43.62
C GLY A 14 41.83 15.56 44.28
N PHE A 15 41.89 15.62 45.61
CA PHE A 15 41.47 16.78 46.39
C PHE A 15 42.66 17.67 46.67
N THR A 16 42.52 18.98 46.50
CA THR A 16 43.49 19.95 47.04
C THR A 16 42.80 20.81 48.09
N SER A 17 43.34 20.78 49.30
CA SER A 17 43.00 21.70 50.39
C SER A 17 44.31 22.23 50.95
N GLY A 18 44.69 23.44 50.54
CA GLY A 18 46.02 24.00 50.84
C GLY A 18 47.16 23.25 50.11
N GLN A 19 48.32 23.08 50.74
CA GLN A 19 49.54 22.50 50.15
C GLN A 19 49.61 20.95 50.12
N SER A 20 48.51 20.22 50.38
CA SER A 20 48.52 18.75 50.25
C SER A 20 47.38 18.25 49.38
N THR A 21 47.70 17.26 48.55
CA THR A 21 46.76 16.54 47.70
C THR A 21 46.45 15.19 48.32
N GLN A 22 45.18 14.86 48.54
CA GLN A 22 44.76 13.50 48.93
C GLN A 22 43.91 12.87 47.83
N GLU A 23 44.24 11.64 47.46
CA GLU A 23 43.47 10.85 46.51
C GLU A 23 42.42 10.01 47.23
N VAL A 24 41.17 10.12 46.80
CA VAL A 24 40.09 9.21 47.24
C VAL A 24 39.76 8.28 46.07
N ARG A 25 39.81 6.98 46.34
CA ARG A 25 39.50 5.95 45.35
C ARG A 25 38.08 5.44 45.59
N ALA A 26 37.24 5.56 44.56
CA ALA A 26 35.89 5.00 44.56
C ALA A 26 35.89 3.68 43.79
N HIS A 27 35.25 2.66 44.37
CA HIS A 27 35.04 1.36 43.73
C HIS A 27 33.55 1.11 43.58
N SER A 28 33.13 0.71 42.38
CA SER A 28 31.78 0.24 42.09
C SER A 28 31.76 -1.29 42.03
N GLY A 29 30.80 -1.92 42.69
CA GLY A 29 30.64 -3.38 42.65
C GLY A 29 29.21 -3.81 42.96
N TYR A 30 28.91 -5.07 42.67
CA TYR A 30 27.62 -5.67 43.01
C TYR A 30 27.60 -6.19 44.45
N THR A 31 26.50 -5.95 45.17
CA THR A 31 26.21 -6.62 46.44
C THR A 31 25.81 -8.08 46.19
N GLN A 32 25.82 -8.90 47.25
CA GLN A 32 25.41 -10.32 47.16
C GLN A 32 23.99 -10.51 46.61
N ASP A 33 23.16 -9.46 46.69
CA ASP A 33 21.76 -9.44 46.23
C ASP A 33 21.60 -8.91 44.80
N GLY A 34 22.70 -8.64 44.09
CA GLY A 34 22.70 -8.18 42.69
C GLY A 34 22.42 -6.68 42.50
N GLN A 35 22.45 -5.86 43.56
CA GLN A 35 22.33 -4.40 43.46
C GLN A 35 23.70 -3.74 43.30
N CYS A 36 23.81 -2.70 42.46
CA CYS A 36 25.07 -1.99 42.22
C CYS A 36 25.29 -0.98 43.37
N SER A 37 26.41 -1.08 44.08
CA SER A 37 26.80 -0.24 45.22
C SER A 37 28.16 0.43 45.01
N TYR A 38 28.37 1.57 45.66
CA TYR A 38 29.60 2.36 45.56
C TYR A 38 30.23 2.52 46.95
N THR A 39 31.52 2.18 47.04
CA THR A 39 32.29 2.27 48.29
C THR A 39 33.46 3.24 48.09
N PHE A 40 33.58 4.21 48.99
CA PHE A 40 34.66 5.20 48.98
C PHE A 40 35.70 4.83 50.04
N VAL A 41 36.98 4.73 49.66
CA VAL A 41 38.07 4.46 50.59
C VAL A 41 38.89 5.74 50.79
N LEU A 42 38.87 6.27 52.01
CA LEU A 42 39.67 7.43 52.42
C LEU A 42 41.04 6.98 52.95
N PRO A 43 42.13 7.73 52.70
CA PRO A 43 43.44 7.44 53.30
C PRO A 43 43.43 7.69 54.83
N PRO A 44 44.28 7.00 55.61
CA PRO A 44 44.38 7.24 57.05
C PRO A 44 45.00 8.63 57.31
N SER A 45 44.20 9.56 57.81
CA SER A 45 44.64 10.91 58.14
C SER A 45 45.41 10.93 59.47
N SER A 46 46.61 11.49 59.45
CA SER A 46 47.28 12.02 60.63
C SER A 46 46.41 13.12 61.25
N VAL A 47 46.21 12.99 62.55
CA VAL A 47 45.28 13.75 63.39
C VAL A 47 45.48 15.26 63.30
N GLN A 48 44.41 16.01 63.02
CA GLN A 48 44.25 17.39 63.52
C GLN A 48 42.79 17.65 63.91
N GLN A 49 42.57 17.95 65.20
CA GLN A 49 41.30 18.40 65.76
C GLN A 49 41.01 19.84 65.30
N CYS A 50 39.78 20.12 64.83
CA CYS A 50 39.20 21.47 64.84
C CYS A 50 37.65 21.43 64.84
N GLY A 51 37.05 22.05 65.86
CA GLY A 51 35.87 22.94 65.78
C GLY A 51 34.50 22.42 65.33
N SER A 52 33.53 22.44 66.25
CA SER A 52 32.08 22.37 65.98
C SER A 52 31.63 23.51 65.04
N GLY A 53 31.43 23.20 63.75
CA GLY A 53 30.91 24.14 62.73
C GLY A 53 31.31 23.81 61.29
N GLN A 54 32.40 23.05 61.07
CA GLN A 54 32.86 22.70 59.71
C GLN A 54 32.22 21.43 59.13
N GLY A 55 31.75 20.51 59.97
CA GLY A 55 31.18 19.22 59.53
C GLY A 55 29.84 19.33 58.78
N GLU A 56 29.00 20.33 59.07
CA GLU A 56 27.70 20.52 58.37
C GLU A 56 27.89 21.08 56.95
N VAL A 57 28.84 22.01 56.76
CA VAL A 57 29.17 22.58 55.44
C VAL A 57 29.74 21.49 54.52
N GLU A 58 30.62 20.64 55.05
CA GLU A 58 31.22 19.52 54.33
C GLU A 58 30.17 18.46 53.95
N LEU A 59 29.24 18.14 54.86
CA LEU A 59 28.13 17.21 54.59
C LEU A 59 27.14 17.74 53.55
N GLN A 60 26.88 19.06 53.56
CA GLN A 60 25.98 19.70 52.59
C GLN A 60 26.60 19.72 51.19
N GLN A 61 27.90 19.99 51.09
CA GLN A 61 28.65 19.95 49.84
C GLN A 61 28.70 18.52 49.25
N ILE A 62 28.89 17.51 50.11
CA ILE A 62 28.81 16.09 49.71
C ILE A 62 27.41 15.72 49.20
N ARG A 63 26.33 16.20 49.86
CA ARG A 63 24.95 15.95 49.42
C ARG A 63 24.64 16.60 48.07
N GLU A 64 25.12 17.81 47.82
CA GLU A 64 24.94 18.50 46.53
C GLU A 64 25.68 17.78 45.40
N GLN A 65 26.92 17.34 45.64
CA GLN A 65 27.66 16.55 44.65
C GLN A 65 27.04 15.17 44.40
N ALA A 66 26.53 14.50 45.43
CA ALA A 66 25.79 13.25 45.27
C ALA A 66 24.50 13.44 44.44
N ARG A 67 23.79 14.56 44.64
CA ARG A 67 22.61 14.91 43.82
C ARG A 67 22.99 15.17 42.36
N ALA A 68 24.08 15.90 42.12
CA ALA A 68 24.59 16.14 40.77
C ALA A 68 25.00 14.84 40.08
N PHE A 69 25.70 13.94 40.78
CA PHE A 69 26.08 12.63 40.27
C PHE A 69 24.86 11.78 39.90
N ILE A 70 23.87 11.66 40.79
CA ILE A 70 22.63 10.92 40.53
C ILE A 70 21.89 11.49 39.31
N MET A 71 21.88 12.82 39.15
CA MET A 71 21.26 13.48 38.00
C MET A 71 21.96 13.11 36.68
N VAL A 72 23.29 13.14 36.65
CA VAL A 72 24.10 12.73 35.49
C VAL A 72 23.91 11.26 35.18
N THR A 73 23.93 10.38 36.19
CA THR A 73 23.69 8.93 35.99
C THR A 73 22.30 8.66 35.44
N ARG A 74 21.26 9.35 35.95
CA ARG A 74 19.89 9.22 35.44
C ARG A 74 19.76 9.70 33.99
N ALA A 75 20.42 10.80 33.64
CA ALA A 75 20.45 11.29 32.25
C ALA A 75 21.15 10.27 31.33
N TYR A 76 22.29 9.73 31.75
CA TYR A 76 23.03 8.73 30.98
C TYR A 76 22.23 7.43 30.77
N VAL A 77 21.56 6.94 31.81
CA VAL A 77 20.68 5.75 31.73
C VAL A 77 19.52 6.01 30.78
N ARG A 78 18.88 7.19 30.83
CA ARG A 78 17.82 7.57 29.88
C ARG A 78 18.33 7.58 28.45
N ILE A 79 19.48 8.20 28.18
CA ILE A 79 20.09 8.25 26.84
C ILE A 79 20.43 6.84 26.34
N SER A 80 20.98 5.98 27.22
CA SER A 80 21.31 4.59 26.88
C SER A 80 20.06 3.77 26.56
N LEU A 81 18.97 3.94 27.31
CA LEU A 81 17.69 3.28 27.03
C LEU A 81 17.08 3.74 25.71
N THR A 82 17.14 5.05 25.40
CA THR A 82 16.69 5.55 24.09
C THR A 82 17.53 5.00 22.95
N LEU A 83 18.86 4.91 23.15
CA LEU A 83 19.76 4.34 22.14
C LEU A 83 19.50 2.85 21.90
N LEU A 84 19.21 2.08 22.96
CA LEU A 84 18.82 0.68 22.84
C LEU A 84 17.51 0.52 22.05
N SER A 85 16.49 1.32 22.35
CA SER A 85 15.23 1.27 21.57
C SER A 85 15.43 1.64 20.10
N PHE A 86 16.36 2.55 19.80
CA PHE A 86 16.71 2.91 18.44
C PHE A 86 17.44 1.75 17.72
N LEU A 87 18.30 1.01 18.41
CA LEU A 87 18.97 -0.18 17.88
C LEU A 87 17.98 -1.31 17.58
N ASP A 88 16.99 -1.54 18.47
CA ASP A 88 15.93 -2.53 18.23
C ASP A 88 15.11 -2.19 16.98
N ASN A 89 14.77 -0.90 16.78
CA ASN A 89 14.09 -0.42 15.57
C ASN A 89 14.94 -0.64 14.31
N ILE A 90 16.25 -0.37 14.36
CA ILE A 90 17.17 -0.62 13.23
C ILE A 90 17.23 -2.11 12.91
N GLN A 91 17.32 -2.97 13.93
CA GLN A 91 17.33 -4.42 13.72
C GLN A 91 16.03 -4.92 13.10
N TRP A 92 14.89 -4.39 13.52
CA TRP A 92 13.60 -4.71 12.96
C TRP A 92 13.50 -4.29 11.48
N LEU A 93 13.93 -3.07 11.15
CA LEU A 93 14.01 -2.59 9.75
C LEU A 93 14.95 -3.46 8.91
N ALA A 94 16.09 -3.88 9.46
CA ALA A 94 17.04 -4.75 8.76
C ALA A 94 16.47 -6.16 8.52
N LEU A 95 15.55 -6.65 9.36
CA LEU A 95 14.81 -7.90 9.10
C LEU A 95 13.80 -7.72 7.96
N GLN A 96 13.03 -6.64 7.98
CA GLN A 96 12.08 -6.31 6.91
C GLN A 96 12.78 -6.15 5.56
N MET A 97 13.93 -5.48 5.52
CA MET A 97 14.72 -5.34 4.29
C MET A 97 15.22 -6.69 3.76
N ARG A 98 15.62 -7.62 4.63
CA ARG A 98 16.05 -8.96 4.21
C ARG A 98 14.91 -9.77 3.62
N ASP A 99 13.73 -9.70 4.22
CA ASP A 99 12.54 -10.37 3.70
C ASP A 99 12.16 -9.81 2.32
N LEU A 100 12.15 -8.49 2.19
CA LEU A 100 11.88 -7.82 0.91
C LEU A 100 12.91 -8.20 -0.17
N GLN A 101 14.19 -8.29 0.19
CA GLN A 101 15.24 -8.75 -0.72
C GLN A 101 15.02 -10.20 -1.15
N SER A 102 14.61 -11.08 -0.24
CA SER A 102 14.28 -12.47 -0.56
C SER A 102 13.14 -12.55 -1.57
N ASN A 103 12.04 -11.84 -1.30
CA ASN A 103 10.87 -11.78 -2.19
C ASN A 103 11.24 -11.23 -3.57
N TYR A 104 12.12 -10.23 -3.64
CA TYR A 104 12.62 -9.69 -4.92
C TYR A 104 13.44 -10.72 -5.71
N GLN A 105 14.30 -11.50 -5.04
CA GLN A 105 15.07 -12.56 -5.70
C GLN A 105 14.16 -13.68 -6.23
N GLU A 106 13.16 -14.09 -5.46
CA GLU A 106 12.19 -15.10 -5.89
C GLU A 106 11.40 -14.61 -7.11
N LEU A 107 10.90 -13.37 -7.07
CA LEU A 107 10.19 -12.77 -8.20
C LEU A 107 11.08 -12.69 -9.45
N ARG A 108 12.35 -12.32 -9.27
CA ARG A 108 13.33 -12.29 -10.36
C ARG A 108 13.53 -13.68 -10.96
N GLN A 109 13.68 -14.71 -10.12
CA GLN A 109 13.82 -16.08 -10.59
C GLN A 109 12.57 -16.56 -11.36
N GLN A 110 11.38 -16.20 -10.90
CA GLN A 110 10.14 -16.48 -11.62
C GLN A 110 10.11 -15.80 -12.99
N ASN A 111 10.54 -14.55 -13.07
CA ASN A 111 10.66 -13.82 -14.34
C ASN A 111 11.67 -14.50 -15.30
N ASP A 112 12.84 -14.90 -14.82
CA ASP A 112 13.83 -15.60 -15.65
C ASP A 112 13.27 -16.93 -16.20
N VAL A 113 12.51 -17.67 -15.39
CA VAL A 113 11.83 -18.90 -15.83
C VAL A 113 10.75 -18.60 -16.86
N LEU A 114 9.96 -17.53 -16.67
CA LEU A 114 8.95 -17.09 -17.63
C LEU A 114 9.58 -16.70 -18.97
N GLU A 115 10.67 -15.92 -18.94
CA GLU A 115 11.42 -15.54 -20.15
C GLU A 115 11.99 -16.75 -20.88
N GLN A 116 12.53 -17.73 -20.14
CA GLN A 116 13.00 -18.98 -20.73
C GLN A 116 11.85 -19.75 -21.40
N ARG A 117 10.70 -19.88 -20.72
CA ARG A 117 9.51 -20.52 -21.29
C ARG A 117 9.01 -19.78 -22.53
N LEU A 118 8.98 -18.45 -22.49
CA LEU A 118 8.60 -17.62 -23.64
C LEU A 118 9.54 -17.87 -24.82
N SER A 119 10.85 -17.88 -24.60
CA SER A 119 11.84 -18.16 -25.65
C SER A 119 11.72 -19.58 -26.23
N ALA A 120 11.34 -20.56 -25.41
CA ALA A 120 11.11 -21.93 -25.85
C ALA A 120 9.83 -22.04 -26.67
N LEU A 121 8.76 -21.35 -26.25
CA LEU A 121 7.52 -21.22 -27.01
C LEU A 121 7.80 -20.55 -28.37
N GLU A 122 8.50 -19.43 -28.41
CA GLU A 122 8.87 -18.75 -29.66
C GLU A 122 9.65 -19.64 -30.62
N LYS A 123 10.60 -20.44 -30.11
CA LYS A 123 11.36 -21.41 -30.93
C LYS A 123 10.46 -22.52 -31.46
N ASN A 124 9.52 -23.02 -30.66
CA ASN A 124 8.55 -24.02 -31.10
C ASN A 124 7.59 -23.44 -32.16
N THR A 125 7.20 -22.18 -32.02
CA THR A 125 6.40 -21.44 -33.01
C THR A 125 7.16 -21.18 -34.31
N LYS A 126 8.49 -21.06 -34.28
CA LYS A 126 9.33 -20.91 -35.49
C LYS A 126 9.64 -22.25 -36.19
N ASN A 127 9.73 -23.34 -35.44
CA ASN A 127 10.01 -24.68 -35.97
C ASN A 127 8.76 -25.41 -36.49
N THR A 128 7.59 -25.05 -35.94
CA THR A 128 6.35 -25.20 -36.68
C THR A 128 6.47 -24.19 -37.81
N THR A 129 6.69 -24.64 -39.05
CA THR A 129 6.55 -23.77 -40.22
C THR A 129 5.32 -22.93 -39.98
N GLN A 130 5.50 -21.61 -39.98
CA GLN A 130 4.47 -20.57 -40.05
C GLN A 130 3.08 -21.24 -40.13
N PRO A 131 2.27 -21.32 -39.04
CA PRO A 131 0.86 -21.26 -39.32
C PRO A 131 0.77 -19.97 -40.12
N ASP A 132 0.57 -20.15 -41.42
CA ASP A 132 -0.01 -19.16 -42.30
C ASP A 132 -0.82 -18.23 -41.39
N LEU A 133 -0.48 -16.94 -41.34
CA LEU A 133 -1.45 -15.95 -40.90
C LEU A 133 -2.63 -16.25 -41.80
N GLY A 134 -3.57 -17.04 -41.28
CA GLY A 134 -4.19 -18.06 -42.11
C GLY A 134 -5.16 -17.38 -43.02
N ASP A 135 -4.71 -16.96 -44.21
CA ASP A 135 -5.34 -15.90 -44.99
C ASP A 135 -5.68 -14.68 -44.10
N GLU A 136 -5.03 -13.52 -44.25
CA GLU A 136 -5.51 -12.29 -43.55
C GLU A 136 -7.02 -12.05 -43.80
N ASN A 137 -7.56 -12.62 -44.89
CA ASN A 137 -8.99 -12.63 -45.19
C ASN A 137 -9.85 -13.61 -44.36
N ASN A 138 -9.27 -14.41 -43.46
CA ASN A 138 -9.98 -15.44 -42.69
C ASN A 138 -9.73 -15.39 -41.17
N ILE A 139 -9.38 -14.22 -40.64
CA ILE A 139 -9.39 -13.99 -39.18
C ILE A 139 -10.85 -13.84 -38.71
N PRO A 140 -11.29 -14.55 -37.65
CA PRO A 140 -12.64 -14.39 -37.14
C PRO A 140 -12.85 -12.99 -36.56
N SER A 141 -14.03 -12.42 -36.79
CA SER A 141 -14.40 -11.07 -36.35
C SER A 141 -14.68 -10.94 -34.86
N SER A 142 -15.01 -12.04 -34.19
CA SER A 142 -15.43 -12.04 -32.79
C SER A 142 -15.25 -13.40 -32.13
N CYS A 143 -15.32 -13.44 -30.80
CA CYS A 143 -15.37 -14.70 -30.04
C CYS A 143 -16.59 -15.56 -30.40
N ALA A 144 -17.69 -14.95 -30.84
CA ALA A 144 -18.86 -15.68 -31.33
C ALA A 144 -18.53 -16.44 -32.62
N GLU A 145 -17.77 -15.83 -33.53
CA GLU A 145 -17.32 -16.49 -34.75
C GLU A 145 -16.26 -17.57 -34.46
N VAL A 146 -15.34 -17.33 -33.54
CA VAL A 146 -14.40 -18.35 -33.05
C VAL A 146 -15.17 -19.58 -32.54
N ALA A 147 -16.21 -19.37 -31.73
CA ALA A 147 -17.04 -20.43 -31.17
C ALA A 147 -17.72 -21.27 -32.27
N GLN A 148 -18.22 -20.61 -33.31
CA GLN A 148 -18.89 -21.26 -34.45
C GLN A 148 -17.93 -22.09 -35.30
N ARG A 149 -16.72 -21.61 -35.53
CA ARG A 149 -15.74 -22.24 -36.42
C ARG A 149 -15.11 -23.48 -35.81
N SER A 150 -14.63 -23.38 -34.57
CA SER A 150 -13.76 -24.38 -33.97
C SER A 150 -14.13 -24.78 -32.55
N GLY A 151 -15.12 -24.11 -31.94
CA GLY A 151 -15.19 -24.01 -30.49
C GLY A 151 -13.99 -23.25 -29.94
N PHE A 152 -14.02 -22.96 -28.63
CA PHE A 152 -12.86 -22.37 -27.95
C PHE A 152 -12.61 -23.02 -26.59
N ASN A 153 -11.36 -22.90 -26.13
CA ASN A 153 -10.91 -23.20 -24.79
C ASN A 153 -10.84 -21.89 -24.01
N ASN A 154 -11.56 -21.80 -22.89
CA ASN A 154 -11.70 -20.58 -22.08
C ASN A 154 -10.36 -20.13 -21.44
N GLU A 155 -9.33 -20.99 -21.44
CA GLU A 155 -7.98 -20.68 -20.97
C GLU A 155 -7.05 -20.16 -22.07
N SER A 156 -7.51 -20.13 -23.33
CA SER A 156 -6.72 -19.74 -24.49
C SER A 156 -7.03 -18.32 -24.96
N PHE A 157 -6.03 -17.70 -25.59
CA PHE A 157 -6.18 -16.43 -26.29
C PHE A 157 -6.42 -16.67 -27.78
N TYR A 158 -7.20 -15.80 -28.39
CA TYR A 158 -7.63 -15.85 -29.79
C TYR A 158 -7.31 -14.53 -30.47
N VAL A 159 -6.88 -14.60 -31.73
CA VAL A 159 -6.77 -13.42 -32.59
C VAL A 159 -8.13 -13.18 -33.25
N ILE A 160 -8.67 -11.98 -33.08
CA ILE A 160 -9.88 -11.55 -33.77
C ILE A 160 -9.64 -10.26 -34.55
N ASP A 161 -10.44 -10.03 -35.58
CA ASP A 161 -10.42 -8.81 -36.39
C ASP A 161 -11.82 -8.13 -36.38
N PRO A 162 -12.10 -7.26 -35.39
CA PRO A 162 -13.46 -6.78 -35.13
C PRO A 162 -14.05 -5.89 -36.24
N ASP A 163 -13.25 -5.04 -36.89
CA ASP A 163 -13.69 -4.24 -38.04
C ASP A 163 -13.56 -4.98 -39.37
N GLY A 164 -12.78 -6.06 -39.38
CA GLY A 164 -12.60 -6.97 -40.50
C GLY A 164 -11.39 -6.58 -41.36
N PRO A 165 -11.02 -7.44 -42.31
CA PRO A 165 -9.77 -7.30 -43.04
C PRO A 165 -9.72 -5.98 -43.80
N ASP A 166 -8.55 -5.34 -43.78
CA ASP A 166 -8.24 -4.09 -44.48
C ASP A 166 -9.14 -2.89 -44.12
N ARG A 167 -9.73 -2.87 -42.92
CA ARG A 167 -10.63 -1.78 -42.46
C ARG A 167 -9.97 -0.71 -41.59
N GLY A 168 -8.70 -0.90 -41.23
CA GLY A 168 -7.84 0.13 -40.64
C GLY A 168 -7.53 -0.06 -39.17
N VAL A 169 -8.26 -0.93 -38.46
CA VAL A 169 -7.86 -1.42 -37.13
C VAL A 169 -7.15 -2.75 -37.29
N LEU A 170 -6.07 -2.95 -36.53
CA LEU A 170 -5.29 -4.19 -36.60
C LEU A 170 -5.98 -5.32 -35.83
N PRO A 171 -5.84 -6.59 -36.25
CA PRO A 171 -6.28 -7.74 -35.45
C PRO A 171 -5.72 -7.69 -34.03
N MET A 172 -6.50 -8.17 -33.07
CA MET A 172 -6.20 -8.07 -31.63
C MET A 172 -6.29 -9.41 -30.91
N VAL A 173 -5.59 -9.54 -29.78
CA VAL A 173 -5.53 -10.78 -29.01
C VAL A 173 -6.48 -10.69 -27.83
N VAL A 174 -7.51 -11.54 -27.81
CA VAL A 174 -8.55 -11.53 -26.77
C VAL A 174 -8.67 -12.87 -26.08
N GLN A 175 -9.27 -12.87 -24.89
CA GLN A 175 -9.77 -14.09 -24.27
C GLN A 175 -11.25 -14.26 -24.61
N CYS A 176 -11.66 -15.48 -24.96
CA CYS A 176 -13.06 -15.84 -25.19
C CYS A 176 -13.58 -16.69 -24.03
N ASP A 177 -14.82 -16.45 -23.62
CA ASP A 177 -15.50 -17.24 -22.58
C ASP A 177 -16.98 -17.46 -22.94
N VAL A 178 -17.64 -18.43 -22.31
CA VAL A 178 -19.09 -18.65 -22.47
C VAL A 178 -19.80 -18.28 -21.17
N VAL A 179 -20.65 -17.27 -21.24
CA VAL A 179 -21.53 -16.90 -20.12
C VAL A 179 -22.98 -17.13 -20.55
N GLU A 180 -23.67 -18.01 -19.82
CA GLU A 180 -25.08 -18.33 -20.05
C GLU A 180 -25.37 -18.75 -21.51
N GLY A 181 -24.47 -19.54 -22.11
CA GLY A 181 -24.58 -20.02 -23.49
C GLY A 181 -24.20 -18.99 -24.56
N THR A 182 -23.79 -17.78 -24.17
CA THR A 182 -23.32 -16.74 -25.09
C THR A 182 -21.80 -16.67 -25.08
N ALA A 183 -21.18 -16.76 -26.26
CA ALA A 183 -19.75 -16.52 -26.44
C ALA A 183 -19.46 -15.03 -26.26
N ILE A 184 -18.60 -14.69 -25.30
CA ILE A 184 -18.24 -13.32 -24.93
C ILE A 184 -16.76 -13.05 -25.16
N THR A 185 -16.41 -11.78 -25.36
CA THR A 185 -15.04 -11.30 -25.45
C THR A 185 -14.63 -10.64 -24.13
N LEU A 186 -13.50 -11.08 -23.58
CA LEU A 186 -12.90 -10.56 -22.36
C LEU A 186 -11.61 -9.80 -22.71
N ILE A 187 -11.55 -8.52 -22.36
CA ILE A 187 -10.40 -7.64 -22.61
C ILE A 187 -9.79 -7.23 -21.27
N GLY A 188 -8.52 -7.61 -21.08
CA GLY A 188 -7.77 -7.38 -19.85
C GLY A 188 -7.00 -6.05 -19.82
N HIS A 189 -6.54 -5.67 -18.64
CA HIS A 189 -5.76 -4.45 -18.40
C HIS A 189 -4.85 -4.53 -17.17
N ASN A 190 -3.95 -3.58 -17.03
CA ASN A 190 -2.93 -3.51 -15.96
C ASN A 190 -3.43 -3.18 -14.54
N SER A 191 -4.75 -3.17 -14.30
CA SER A 191 -5.37 -2.64 -13.08
C SER A 191 -6.47 -3.55 -12.52
N GLU A 192 -6.40 -4.84 -12.83
CA GLU A 192 -7.40 -5.83 -12.40
C GLU A 192 -7.30 -6.21 -10.91
N ALA A 193 -6.12 -6.05 -10.31
CA ALA A 193 -5.88 -6.36 -8.90
C ALA A 193 -6.45 -5.29 -7.95
N ARG A 194 -6.97 -5.72 -6.80
CA ARG A 194 -7.39 -4.80 -5.72
C ARG A 194 -6.21 -3.94 -5.28
N THR A 195 -6.34 -2.63 -5.45
CA THR A 195 -5.28 -1.66 -5.17
C THR A 195 -5.67 -0.77 -3.99
N ARG A 196 -4.76 -0.60 -3.04
CA ARG A 196 -4.93 0.33 -1.91
C ARG A 196 -4.69 1.77 -2.40
N VAL A 197 -5.59 2.66 -2.01
CA VAL A 197 -5.48 4.11 -2.17
C VAL A 197 -5.02 4.66 -0.83
N LYS A 198 -3.80 5.21 -0.80
CA LYS A 198 -3.29 5.97 0.32
C LYS A 198 -2.47 7.12 -0.23
N VAL A 199 -2.91 8.35 0.02
CA VAL A 199 -2.21 9.55 -0.41
C VAL A 199 -1.69 10.27 0.83
N THR A 200 -0.39 10.17 1.08
CA THR A 200 0.24 10.92 2.17
C THR A 200 0.60 12.33 1.70
N GLY A 201 0.13 13.37 2.39
CA GLY A 201 0.71 14.73 2.31
C GLY A 201 0.00 15.77 1.45
N TYR A 202 -1.30 15.65 1.19
CA TYR A 202 -2.09 16.72 0.55
C TYR A 202 -3.20 17.20 1.50
N GLU A 203 -3.06 18.41 2.05
CA GLU A 203 -4.14 19.13 2.74
C GLU A 203 -5.06 19.79 1.69
N ASP A 204 -6.35 19.40 1.69
CA ASP A 204 -7.59 20.06 1.20
C ASP A 204 -7.62 20.88 -0.15
N PRO A 205 -8.59 20.68 -1.08
CA PRO A 205 -9.44 19.51 -1.31
C PRO A 205 -8.80 18.64 -2.40
N ALA A 206 -8.43 17.42 -2.04
CA ALA A 206 -7.62 16.53 -2.86
C ALA A 206 -8.46 15.69 -3.85
N ALA A 207 -9.56 16.22 -4.40
CA ALA A 207 -10.45 15.48 -5.31
C ALA A 207 -9.66 14.92 -6.52
N GLY A 208 -9.72 13.61 -6.72
CA GLY A 208 -8.99 12.92 -7.80
C GLY A 208 -7.46 13.05 -7.79
N THR A 209 -6.86 13.39 -6.65
CA THR A 209 -5.38 13.49 -6.51
C THR A 209 -4.69 12.16 -6.68
N TYR A 210 -5.25 11.09 -6.14
CA TYR A 210 -4.85 9.76 -6.55
C TYR A 210 -5.31 9.54 -7.97
N SER A 211 -4.37 9.13 -8.83
CA SER A 211 -4.67 8.72 -10.19
C SER A 211 -4.05 7.36 -10.49
N LYS A 212 -4.84 6.49 -11.10
CA LYS A 212 -4.40 5.20 -11.63
C LYS A 212 -4.80 5.11 -13.09
N ASN A 213 -3.81 5.18 -13.97
CA ASN A 213 -4.03 4.92 -15.40
C ASN A 213 -4.35 3.44 -15.60
N VAL A 214 -5.36 3.18 -16.40
CA VAL A 214 -5.79 1.85 -16.82
C VAL A 214 -5.37 1.68 -18.27
N THR A 215 -4.50 0.71 -18.51
CA THR A 215 -3.97 0.40 -19.85
C THR A 215 -4.42 -0.99 -20.22
N CYS A 216 -5.30 -1.08 -21.22
CA CYS A 216 -5.65 -2.34 -21.87
C CYS A 216 -4.41 -2.94 -22.56
N TRP A 217 -4.38 -4.25 -22.71
CA TRP A 217 -3.27 -4.93 -23.38
C TRP A 217 -3.23 -4.62 -24.89
N ASP A 218 -4.40 -4.39 -25.48
CA ASP A 218 -4.56 -3.89 -26.84
C ASP A 218 -4.79 -2.37 -26.86
N SER A 219 -4.63 -1.77 -28.04
CA SER A 219 -4.85 -0.33 -28.25
C SER A 219 -6.31 0.08 -28.03
N ILE A 220 -6.54 1.36 -27.69
CA ILE A 220 -7.91 1.87 -27.52
C ILE A 220 -8.70 1.75 -28.82
N GLU A 221 -8.06 1.94 -29.98
CA GLU A 221 -8.66 1.75 -31.30
C GLU A 221 -9.19 0.31 -31.48
N GLN A 222 -8.38 -0.70 -31.14
CA GLN A 222 -8.77 -2.12 -31.19
C GLN A 222 -9.90 -2.44 -30.22
N VAL A 223 -9.79 -2.00 -28.97
CA VAL A 223 -10.82 -2.23 -27.96
C VAL A 223 -12.14 -1.56 -28.37
N ARG A 224 -12.09 -0.35 -28.93
CA ARG A 224 -13.29 0.34 -29.43
C ARG A 224 -13.89 -0.34 -30.65
N ALA A 225 -13.11 -0.98 -31.52
CA ALA A 225 -13.65 -1.78 -32.61
C ALA A 225 -14.53 -2.93 -32.07
N VAL A 226 -14.09 -3.65 -31.04
CA VAL A 226 -14.91 -4.66 -30.35
C VAL A 226 -16.17 -4.04 -29.74
N VAL A 227 -16.03 -2.93 -28.99
CA VAL A 227 -17.17 -2.28 -28.32
C VAL A 227 -18.23 -1.78 -29.32
N ASN A 228 -17.80 -1.27 -30.47
CA ASN A 228 -18.70 -0.77 -31.50
C ASN A 228 -19.51 -1.89 -32.14
N GLN A 229 -18.89 -3.06 -32.37
CA GLN A 229 -19.55 -4.23 -32.96
C GLN A 229 -20.40 -5.02 -31.96
N SER A 230 -20.12 -4.88 -30.67
CA SER A 230 -20.81 -5.62 -29.61
C SER A 230 -22.19 -5.05 -29.29
N SER A 231 -23.17 -5.91 -29.04
CA SER A 231 -24.51 -5.48 -28.59
C SER A 231 -24.49 -4.85 -27.20
N LEU A 232 -23.63 -5.36 -26.31
CA LEU A 232 -23.46 -4.89 -24.93
C LEU A 232 -22.00 -5.03 -24.53
N CYS A 233 -21.46 -4.01 -23.85
CA CYS A 233 -20.23 -4.16 -23.09
C CYS A 233 -20.44 -3.66 -21.66
N LYS A 234 -19.81 -4.34 -20.70
CA LYS A 234 -19.85 -3.97 -19.29
C LYS A 234 -18.51 -4.18 -18.62
N GLN A 235 -18.21 -3.34 -17.64
CA GLN A 235 -16.98 -3.43 -16.84
C GLN A 235 -17.32 -3.30 -15.36
N HIS A 236 -16.88 -4.24 -14.54
CA HIS A 236 -17.18 -4.22 -13.11
C HIS A 236 -16.24 -3.27 -12.37
N ILE A 237 -16.77 -2.38 -11.54
CA ILE A 237 -15.99 -1.47 -10.71
C ILE A 237 -16.40 -1.59 -9.24
N LYS A 238 -15.41 -1.54 -8.36
CA LYS A 238 -15.58 -1.53 -6.90
C LYS A 238 -14.72 -0.43 -6.30
N SER A 239 -15.28 0.35 -5.38
CA SER A 239 -14.62 1.47 -4.71
C SER A 239 -15.07 1.58 -3.25
N TYR A 240 -14.13 1.98 -2.40
CA TYR A 240 -14.35 2.27 -0.97
C TYR A 240 -14.01 3.74 -0.70
N SER A 241 -14.53 4.64 -1.55
CA SER A 241 -14.17 6.06 -1.49
C SER A 241 -15.39 6.93 -1.80
N ASP A 242 -15.47 8.06 -1.13
CA ASP A 242 -16.62 8.95 -1.15
C ASP A 242 -16.81 9.64 -2.50
N LYS A 243 -18.06 9.98 -2.81
CA LYS A 243 -18.44 10.77 -3.99
C LYS A 243 -18.89 12.15 -3.49
N PRO A 244 -18.50 13.27 -4.14
CA PRO A 244 -18.07 13.42 -5.53
C PRO A 244 -16.55 13.49 -5.77
N VAL A 245 -15.72 13.30 -4.73
CA VAL A 245 -14.25 13.46 -4.82
C VAL A 245 -13.53 12.35 -5.60
N SER A 246 -14.27 11.32 -6.00
CA SER A 246 -13.80 10.18 -6.77
C SER A 246 -14.62 9.98 -8.05
N TRP A 247 -13.96 9.63 -9.15
CA TRP A 247 -14.59 9.32 -10.44
C TRP A 247 -13.73 8.35 -11.27
N TRP A 248 -14.31 7.83 -12.34
CA TRP A 248 -13.57 7.12 -13.39
C TRP A 248 -13.61 7.95 -14.67
N VAL A 249 -12.67 7.67 -15.58
CA VAL A 249 -12.51 8.39 -16.84
C VAL A 249 -12.85 7.46 -18.00
N THR A 250 -13.66 7.97 -18.92
CA THR A 250 -14.12 7.27 -20.13
C THR A 250 -12.99 7.10 -21.15
N TRP A 251 -13.24 6.31 -22.19
CA TRP A 251 -12.25 6.08 -23.25
C TRP A 251 -11.83 7.36 -24.00
N ASP A 252 -12.73 8.34 -24.09
CA ASP A 252 -12.51 9.64 -24.73
C ASP A 252 -12.04 10.72 -23.75
N GLY A 253 -11.65 10.34 -22.52
CA GLY A 253 -11.03 11.23 -21.55
C GLY A 253 -12.00 12.09 -20.73
N ARG A 254 -13.32 11.86 -20.85
CA ARG A 254 -14.31 12.56 -20.03
C ARG A 254 -14.34 11.98 -18.62
N GLN A 255 -14.54 12.84 -17.64
CA GLN A 255 -14.90 12.44 -16.29
C GLN A 255 -16.33 11.89 -16.30
N ALA A 256 -16.51 10.66 -15.87
CA ALA A 256 -17.82 10.05 -15.74
C ALA A 256 -18.58 10.62 -14.53
N ASP A 257 -19.91 10.70 -14.67
CA ASP A 257 -20.82 11.26 -13.68
C ASP A 257 -21.73 10.22 -13.02
N TYR A 258 -21.39 8.93 -13.15
CA TYR A 258 -22.13 7.82 -12.57
C TYR A 258 -21.18 6.69 -12.17
N TRP A 259 -21.66 5.76 -11.36
CA TRP A 259 -20.89 4.62 -10.87
C TRP A 259 -21.56 3.28 -11.22
N GLY A 260 -20.91 2.18 -10.85
CA GLY A 260 -21.40 0.83 -11.10
C GLY A 260 -22.87 0.65 -10.71
N GLY A 261 -23.66 0.12 -11.64
CA GLY A 261 -25.10 -0.13 -11.50
C GLY A 261 -26.01 1.09 -11.58
N ALA A 262 -25.47 2.29 -11.84
CA ALA A 262 -26.25 3.50 -12.11
C ALA A 262 -26.20 3.91 -13.59
N SER A 263 -27.10 4.79 -13.98
CA SER A 263 -27.22 5.33 -15.35
C SER A 263 -26.34 6.58 -15.54
N PRO A 264 -25.81 6.84 -16.75
CA PRO A 264 -25.17 8.11 -17.09
C PRO A 264 -26.04 9.32 -16.73
N GLY A 265 -25.42 10.40 -16.24
CA GLY A 265 -26.14 11.60 -15.78
C GLY A 265 -26.71 11.52 -14.37
N SER A 266 -26.66 10.35 -13.71
CA SER A 266 -27.33 10.16 -12.42
C SER A 266 -26.62 10.82 -11.23
N GLY A 267 -25.31 11.02 -11.31
CA GLY A 267 -24.50 11.46 -10.16
C GLY A 267 -24.38 10.42 -9.05
N LYS A 268 -24.78 9.16 -9.29
CA LYS A 268 -25.05 8.14 -8.26
C LYS A 268 -24.38 6.81 -8.59
N CYS A 269 -24.35 5.90 -7.62
CA CYS A 269 -24.13 4.47 -7.82
C CYS A 269 -25.45 3.69 -7.67
N ALA A 270 -25.40 2.36 -7.82
CA ALA A 270 -26.55 1.47 -7.76
C ALA A 270 -27.51 1.80 -6.60
N CYS A 271 -27.01 1.86 -5.36
CA CYS A 271 -27.85 2.10 -4.19
C CYS A 271 -28.49 3.50 -4.18
N GLY A 272 -27.80 4.50 -4.72
CA GLY A 272 -28.31 5.88 -4.74
C GLY A 272 -29.37 6.08 -5.81
N GLN A 273 -29.31 5.28 -6.87
CA GLN A 273 -30.33 5.22 -7.90
C GLN A 273 -31.55 4.43 -7.43
N SER A 274 -31.37 3.31 -6.70
CA SER A 274 -32.46 2.53 -6.13
C SER A 274 -33.04 3.11 -4.83
N GLY A 275 -32.35 4.06 -4.20
CA GLY A 275 -32.73 4.62 -2.89
C GLY A 275 -32.50 3.66 -1.72
N THR A 276 -31.58 2.72 -1.84
CA THR A 276 -31.33 1.65 -0.85
C THR A 276 -29.95 1.75 -0.17
N CYS A 277 -29.28 2.90 -0.23
CA CYS A 277 -27.97 3.04 0.42
C CYS A 277 -28.07 2.91 1.94
N THR A 278 -27.03 2.36 2.56
CA THR A 278 -26.95 2.16 4.02
C THR A 278 -26.64 3.44 4.80
N GLY A 279 -26.13 4.48 4.13
CA GLY A 279 -25.78 5.77 4.72
C GLY A 279 -26.98 6.55 5.28
N ARG A 280 -26.71 7.46 6.21
CA ARG A 280 -27.69 8.19 7.04
C ARG A 280 -28.84 8.75 6.19
N CYS A 281 -30.00 8.07 6.19
CA CYS A 281 -31.22 8.61 5.62
C CYS A 281 -31.80 9.64 6.60
N ILE A 282 -31.55 10.93 6.36
CA ILE A 282 -31.90 12.01 7.31
C ILE A 282 -33.37 12.46 7.16
N SER A 283 -34.13 11.97 6.17
CA SER A 283 -35.52 12.40 6.00
C SER A 283 -36.54 11.50 6.73
N PRO A 284 -37.51 12.07 7.47
CA PRO A 284 -38.70 11.34 7.99
C PRO A 284 -39.54 10.65 6.91
N THR A 285 -39.26 10.96 5.63
CA THR A 285 -39.92 10.39 4.44
C THR A 285 -39.15 9.20 3.83
N GLY A 286 -38.09 8.70 4.46
CA GLY A 286 -37.29 7.57 3.95
C GLY A 286 -36.35 7.93 2.79
N THR A 287 -36.13 9.23 2.53
CA THR A 287 -35.21 9.68 1.48
C THR A 287 -33.77 9.66 1.99
N CYS A 288 -32.94 8.79 1.40
CA CYS A 288 -31.51 8.73 1.70
C CYS A 288 -30.79 9.85 0.92
N SER A 289 -30.04 10.68 1.64
CA SER A 289 -29.33 11.84 1.07
C SER A 289 -27.96 11.50 0.46
N GLY A 290 -27.45 10.29 0.70
CA GLY A 290 -26.20 9.81 0.10
C GLY A 290 -26.40 9.47 -1.38
N ARG A 291 -25.47 9.90 -2.23
CA ARG A 291 -25.42 9.47 -3.64
C ARG A 291 -24.95 8.03 -3.73
N CYS A 292 -24.21 7.58 -2.70
CA CYS A 292 -23.61 6.27 -2.58
C CYS A 292 -23.47 5.77 -1.13
N ASN A 293 -23.10 4.49 -0.97
CA ASN A 293 -22.85 3.90 0.35
C ASN A 293 -21.61 4.53 1.00
N CYS A 294 -20.55 4.78 0.22
CA CYS A 294 -19.32 5.35 0.78
C CYS A 294 -19.55 6.73 1.43
N ASP A 295 -20.49 7.53 0.89
CA ASP A 295 -20.84 8.87 1.41
C ASP A 295 -21.39 8.86 2.86
N ALA A 296 -21.57 7.70 3.49
CA ALA A 296 -22.10 7.57 4.85
C ALA A 296 -21.16 8.11 5.94
N ASN A 297 -19.85 8.22 5.68
CA ASN A 297 -18.77 8.61 6.60
C ASN A 297 -19.06 8.24 8.08
N ASP A 298 -19.34 6.95 8.33
CA ASP A 298 -19.80 6.49 9.65
C ASP A 298 -18.66 6.14 10.62
N GLY A 299 -17.40 6.15 10.13
CA GLY A 299 -16.17 5.91 10.88
C GLY A 299 -16.11 4.55 11.59
N ARG A 300 -17.06 3.64 11.32
CA ARG A 300 -17.23 2.38 12.07
C ARG A 300 -17.05 1.16 11.18
N THR A 301 -17.41 1.27 9.90
CA THR A 301 -17.33 0.16 8.96
C THR A 301 -16.91 0.61 7.57
N TRP A 302 -16.11 -0.22 6.91
CA TRP A 302 -15.78 -0.04 5.50
C TRP A 302 -17.04 -0.13 4.64
N SER A 303 -17.44 1.00 4.07
CA SER A 303 -18.52 1.05 3.08
C SER A 303 -17.95 0.81 1.67
N GLU A 304 -18.74 0.14 0.83
CA GLU A 304 -18.34 -0.27 -0.51
C GLU A 304 -19.45 0.09 -1.51
N ASP A 305 -19.05 0.66 -2.64
CA ASP A 305 -19.88 0.74 -3.84
C ASP A 305 -19.31 -0.18 -4.91
N SER A 306 -20.16 -1.09 -5.41
CA SER A 306 -19.78 -2.10 -6.39
C SER A 306 -20.89 -2.25 -7.43
N GLY A 307 -20.51 -2.44 -8.69
CA GLY A 307 -21.46 -2.71 -9.76
C GLY A 307 -20.85 -2.66 -11.15
N PHE A 308 -21.65 -2.96 -12.16
CA PHE A 308 -21.23 -2.88 -13.56
C PHE A 308 -21.46 -1.48 -14.13
N LEU A 309 -20.44 -0.94 -14.78
CA LEU A 309 -20.58 0.12 -15.78
C LEU A 309 -21.09 -0.56 -17.06
N SER A 310 -22.26 -0.17 -17.56
CA SER A 310 -22.91 -0.88 -18.70
C SER A 310 -23.31 0.05 -19.86
N HIS A 311 -23.02 1.35 -19.77
CA HIS A 311 -23.15 2.23 -20.92
C HIS A 311 -21.90 2.09 -21.79
N LYS A 312 -22.01 1.28 -22.86
CA LYS A 312 -20.86 0.86 -23.67
C LYS A 312 -20.12 2.02 -24.35
N ASP A 313 -20.82 3.12 -24.62
CA ASP A 313 -20.25 4.27 -25.32
C ASP A 313 -19.26 5.06 -24.46
N ASP A 314 -19.23 4.84 -23.15
CA ASP A 314 -18.25 5.42 -22.23
C ASP A 314 -17.06 4.47 -21.93
N LEU A 315 -17.13 3.20 -22.33
CA LEU A 315 -16.13 2.17 -22.04
C LEU A 315 -15.04 2.04 -23.13
N PRO A 316 -13.85 1.48 -22.84
CA PRO A 316 -13.35 1.04 -21.52
C PRO A 316 -13.04 2.19 -20.56
N VAL A 317 -12.90 1.87 -19.28
CA VAL A 317 -12.33 2.80 -18.29
C VAL A 317 -10.83 3.00 -18.57
N THR A 318 -10.38 4.25 -18.67
CA THR A 318 -8.96 4.59 -18.94
C THR A 318 -8.22 5.13 -17.72
N GLN A 319 -8.95 5.59 -16.70
CA GLN A 319 -8.34 6.09 -15.47
C GLN A 319 -9.30 6.01 -14.30
N LEU A 320 -8.75 5.77 -13.11
CA LEU A 320 -9.46 5.88 -11.84
C LEU A 320 -8.89 7.03 -11.03
N ARG A 321 -9.78 7.84 -10.46
CA ARG A 321 -9.47 9.04 -9.69
C ARG A 321 -10.13 8.95 -8.33
N PHE A 322 -9.31 9.07 -7.28
CA PHE A 322 -9.80 9.06 -5.90
C PHE A 322 -9.21 10.27 -5.17
N GLY A 323 -9.99 10.82 -4.25
CA GLY A 323 -9.58 11.94 -3.39
C GLY A 323 -9.99 11.69 -1.95
N ASP A 324 -9.66 12.64 -1.08
CA ASP A 324 -10.03 12.62 0.35
C ASP A 324 -9.51 11.36 1.07
N THR A 325 -8.19 11.20 1.05
CA THR A 325 -7.49 10.08 1.71
C THR A 325 -6.32 10.58 2.56
N ASN A 326 -6.48 11.73 3.22
CA ASN A 326 -5.38 12.48 3.82
C ASN A 326 -5.33 12.38 5.35
N ASP A 327 -6.43 12.04 6.01
CA ASP A 327 -6.42 11.77 7.44
C ASP A 327 -5.69 10.44 7.71
N TRP A 328 -5.04 10.33 8.88
CA TRP A 328 -4.12 9.23 9.18
C TRP A 328 -4.80 7.85 9.22
N ASP A 329 -6.11 7.83 9.33
CA ASP A 329 -7.02 6.69 9.31
C ASP A 329 -7.82 6.54 8.01
N GLU A 330 -7.70 7.48 7.06
CA GLU A 330 -8.36 7.40 5.77
C GLU A 330 -7.58 6.52 4.80
N GLU A 331 -8.19 5.42 4.43
CA GLU A 331 -7.67 4.50 3.45
C GLU A 331 -8.79 4.15 2.47
N GLY A 332 -8.45 3.92 1.21
CA GLY A 332 -9.39 3.47 0.20
C GLY A 332 -8.89 2.21 -0.48
N TYR A 333 -9.80 1.52 -1.17
CA TYR A 333 -9.42 0.49 -2.12
C TYR A 333 -10.24 0.66 -3.39
N HIS A 334 -9.70 0.14 -4.49
CA HIS A 334 -10.47 -0.01 -5.71
C HIS A 334 -10.15 -1.32 -6.42
N THR A 335 -11.07 -1.75 -7.26
CA THR A 335 -10.90 -2.90 -8.16
C THR A 335 -11.67 -2.61 -9.44
N LEU A 336 -11.06 -2.91 -10.59
CA LEU A 336 -11.67 -2.77 -11.89
C LEU A 336 -11.53 -4.11 -12.62
N GLY A 337 -12.64 -4.74 -13.00
CA GLY A 337 -12.62 -5.99 -13.74
C GLY A 337 -12.34 -5.79 -15.23
N LYS A 338 -12.07 -6.89 -15.93
CA LYS A 338 -11.99 -6.94 -17.39
C LYS A 338 -13.21 -6.32 -18.05
N LEU A 339 -13.02 -5.74 -19.24
CA LEU A 339 -14.13 -5.35 -20.09
C LEU A 339 -14.74 -6.62 -20.70
N ILE A 340 -16.05 -6.79 -20.51
CA ILE A 340 -16.81 -7.94 -20.99
C ILE A 340 -17.74 -7.45 -22.09
N CYS A 341 -17.58 -7.99 -23.30
CA CYS A 341 -18.39 -7.62 -24.46
C CYS A 341 -19.14 -8.84 -25.01
N TYR A 342 -20.42 -8.63 -25.31
CA TYR A 342 -21.34 -9.61 -25.86
C TYR A 342 -21.55 -9.31 -27.35
N PRO A 343 -21.64 -10.34 -28.21
CA PRO A 343 -21.86 -10.19 -29.64
C PRO A 343 -23.15 -9.45 -29.96
#